data_AF-A0A964CYF4-F1
#
_entry.id   AF-A0A964CYF4-F1
#
_cell.length_a   1.000
_cell.length_b   1.000
_cell.length_c   1.000
_cell.angle_alpha   90.00
_cell.angle_beta   90.00
_cell.angle_gamma   90.00
#
_symmetry.space_group_name_H-M   'P 1'
#
loop_
_entity.id
_entity.type
_entity.pdbx_description
1 polymer ?
#
loop_
_entity_poly.entity_id
_entity_poly.type
_entity_poly.pdbx_seq_one_letter_code
_entity_poly.pdbx_strand_id
1 'polypeptide(L)' 'MKRISDINPLGSERPNPSNPEREKLRQERLQREKNSGFQQLIELCILGEYDMAKQLAARNSSWGYEIVDGVVVEQID' A
#
# COMPACT_ATOMS: atom_id res chain seq x y z
N MET A 1 2.39 36.79 -9.13
CA MET A 1 1.71 35.49 -9.30
C MET A 1 2.25 34.86 -10.58
N LYS A 2 2.94 33.72 -10.50
CA LYS A 2 3.53 33.04 -11.68
C LYS A 2 2.45 32.26 -12.42
N ARG A 3 2.45 32.30 -13.76
CA ARG A 3 1.44 31.63 -14.60
C ARG A 3 1.85 30.18 -14.79
N ILE A 4 0.87 29.27 -14.88
CA ILE A 4 1.10 27.81 -15.00
C ILE A 4 1.97 27.47 -16.22
N SER A 5 2.02 28.35 -17.22
CA SER A 5 2.88 28.28 -18.40
C SER A 5 4.40 28.40 -18.13
N ASP A 6 4.81 28.85 -16.94
CA ASP A 6 6.23 28.94 -16.53
C ASP A 6 6.75 27.64 -15.90
N ILE A 7 5.88 26.66 -15.67
CA ILE A 7 6.28 25.32 -15.24
C ILE A 7 6.75 24.59 -16.50
N ASN A 8 8.06 24.44 -16.66
CA ASN A 8 8.60 23.56 -17.69
C ASN A 8 8.31 22.11 -17.25
N PRO A 9 7.34 21.38 -17.85
CA PRO A 9 7.01 20.02 -17.43
C PRO A 9 8.14 19.02 -17.70
N LEU A 10 9.15 19.44 -18.47
CA LEU A 10 10.37 18.70 -18.82
C LEU A 10 11.61 19.20 -18.02
N GLY A 11 11.39 20.02 -17.00
CA GLY A 11 12.46 20.49 -16.12
C GLY A 11 13.09 19.35 -15.34
N SER A 12 14.29 18.93 -15.76
CA SER A 12 15.12 17.87 -15.15
C SER A 12 14.37 16.55 -14.99
N GLU A 13 14.11 15.93 -16.13
CA GLU A 13 13.54 14.61 -16.31
C GLU A 13 14.21 13.61 -15.35
N ARG A 14 13.46 13.15 -14.33
CA ARG A 14 13.83 11.86 -13.72
C ARG A 14 13.86 10.86 -14.87
N PRO A 15 14.99 10.17 -15.11
CA PRO A 15 15.05 9.20 -16.20
C PRO A 15 13.90 8.22 -16.03
N ASN A 16 13.21 7.93 -17.12
CA ASN A 16 12.15 6.93 -17.11
C ASN A 16 12.74 5.62 -16.59
N PRO A 17 12.26 5.09 -15.45
CA PRO A 17 12.86 3.90 -14.86
C PRO A 17 12.78 2.76 -15.88
N SER A 18 13.88 2.03 -16.01
CA SER A 18 13.95 0.80 -16.79
C SER A 18 12.94 -0.23 -16.26
N ASN A 19 12.55 -1.22 -17.05
CA ASN A 19 11.65 -2.29 -16.59
C ASN A 19 12.06 -2.92 -15.24
N PRO A 20 13.34 -3.26 -14.97
CA PRO A 20 13.72 -3.77 -13.64
C PRO A 20 13.58 -2.73 -12.53
N GLU A 21 13.85 -1.46 -12.80
CA GLU A 21 13.66 -0.38 -11.82
C GLU A 21 12.18 -0.13 -11.51
N ARG A 22 11.31 -0.22 -12.52
CA ARG A 22 9.84 -0.14 -12.33
C ARG A 22 9.34 -1.26 -11.44
N GLU A 23 9.79 -2.48 -11.69
CA GLU A 23 9.39 -3.63 -10.87
C GLU A 23 9.89 -3.48 -9.43
N LYS A 24 11.14 -3.05 -9.23
CA LYS A 24 11.67 -2.76 -7.90
C LYS A 24 10.84 -1.70 -7.17
N LEU A 25 10.51 -0.59 -7.84
CA LEU A 25 9.67 0.47 -7.27
C LEU A 25 8.27 -0.04 -6.92
N ARG A 26 7.70 -0.93 -7.74
CA ARG A 26 6.41 -1.55 -7.48
C ARG A 26 6.45 -2.45 -6.24
N GLN A 27 7.47 -3.29 -6.12
CA GLN A 27 7.69 -4.17 -4.97
C GLN A 27 7.89 -3.36 -3.68
N GLU A 28 8.72 -2.31 -3.73
CA GLU A 28 8.93 -1.40 -2.59
C GLU A 28 7.64 -0.70 -2.17
N ARG A 29 6.83 -0.25 -3.13
CA ARG A 29 5.54 0.37 -2.85
C ARG A 29 4.59 -0.63 -2.20
N LEU A 30 4.47 -1.82 -2.77
CA LEU A 30 3.62 -2.89 -2.25
C LEU A 30 4.04 -3.27 -0.83
N GLN A 31 5.34 -3.36 -0.54
CA GLN A 31 5.83 -3.66 0.79
C GLN A 31 5.46 -2.57 1.81
N ARG A 32 5.56 -1.30 1.42
CA ARG A 32 5.14 -0.18 2.29
C ARG A 32 3.63 -0.21 2.55
N GLU A 33 2.84 -0.46 1.51
CA GLU A 33 1.40 -0.60 1.62
C GLU A 33 1.01 -1.79 2.51
N LYS A 34 1.68 -2.94 2.36
CA LYS A 34 1.52 -4.13 3.20
C LYS A 34 1.83 -3.80 4.67
N ASN A 35 2.97 -3.18 4.95
CA ASN A 35 3.35 -2.82 6.34
C ASN A 35 2.36 -1.83 6.98
N SER A 36 1.89 -0.83 6.21
CA SER A 36 0.89 0.12 6.70
C SER A 36 -0.47 -0.54 6.90
N GLY A 37 -0.88 -1.43 5.99
CA GLY A 37 -2.11 -2.20 6.09
C GLY A 37 -2.13 -3.10 7.33
N PHE A 38 -1.01 -3.78 7.62
CA PHE A 38 -0.86 -4.60 8.82
C PHE A 38 -1.13 -3.81 10.11
N GLN A 39 -0.59 -2.60 10.23
CA GLN A 39 -0.84 -1.75 11.39
C GLN A 39 -2.31 -1.36 11.52
N GLN A 40 -2.95 -0.95 10.42
CA GLN A 40 -4.38 -0.62 10.44
C GLN A 40 -5.25 -1.81 10.84
N LEU A 41 -4.91 -3.02 10.38
CA LEU A 41 -5.63 -4.23 10.75
C LEU A 41 -5.46 -4.55 12.24
N ILE A 42 -4.25 -4.38 12.81
CA ILE A 42 -4.01 -4.53 14.24
C ILE A 42 -4.85 -3.52 15.04
N GLU A 43 -4.84 -2.24 14.65
CA GLU A 43 -5.60 -1.20 15.33
C GLU A 43 -7.10 -1.53 15.37
N LEU A 44 -7.66 -1.97 14.25
CA LEU A 44 -9.05 -2.39 14.18
C LEU A 44 -9.34 -3.60 15.07
N CYS A 45 -8.44 -4.59 15.10
CA CYS A 45 -8.59 -5.74 15.98
C CYS A 45 -8.51 -5.34 17.47
N ILE A 46 -7.62 -4.42 17.86
CA ILE A 46 -7.52 -3.90 19.23
C ILE A 46 -8.81 -3.18 19.64
N LEU A 47 -9.44 -2.46 18.72
CA LEU A 47 -10.71 -1.77 18.94
C LEU A 47 -11.92 -2.71 18.95
N GLY A 48 -11.74 -3.99 18.61
CA GLY A 48 -12.82 -4.97 18.48
C GLY A 48 -13.61 -4.84 17.17
N GLU A 49 -13.14 -4.02 16.23
CA GLU A 49 -13.78 -3.74 14.93
C GLU A 49 -13.42 -4.81 13.89
N TYR A 50 -13.66 -6.08 14.23
CA TYR A 50 -13.21 -7.24 13.44
C TYR A 50 -13.83 -7.28 12.05
N ASP A 51 -15.09 -6.87 11.90
CA ASP A 51 -15.77 -6.86 10.61
C ASP A 51 -15.16 -5.79 9.68
N MET A 52 -14.77 -4.64 10.23
CA MET A 52 -14.04 -3.63 9.47
C MET A 52 -12.64 -4.13 9.08
N ALA A 53 -11.94 -4.81 9.99
CA ALA A 53 -10.63 -5.41 9.70
C ALA A 53 -10.74 -6.45 8.56
N LYS A 54 -11.77 -7.33 8.60
CA LYS A 54 -12.06 -8.31 7.55
C LYS A 54 -12.33 -7.64 6.20
N GLN A 55 -13.17 -6.61 6.18
CA GLN A 55 -13.48 -5.88 4.96
C GLN A 55 -12.25 -5.16 4.39
N LEU A 56 -11.42 -4.57 5.26
CA LEU A 56 -10.20 -3.89 4.85
C LEU A 56 -9.19 -4.87 4.24
N ALA A 57 -8.99 -6.03 4.88
CA ALA A 57 -8.14 -7.10 4.36
C ALA A 57 -8.66 -7.63 3.01
N ALA A 58 -9.96 -7.90 2.88
CA ALA A 58 -10.57 -8.39 1.64
C ALA A 58 -10.45 -7.40 0.47
N ARG A 59 -10.57 -6.09 0.73
CA ARG A 59 -10.38 -5.04 -0.28
C ARG A 59 -8.92 -4.90 -0.73
N ASN A 60 -7.99 -5.33 0.10
CA ASN A 60 -6.55 -5.24 -0.15
C ASN A 60 -5.90 -6.63 -0.11
N SER A 61 -6.47 -7.59 -0.85
CA SER A 61 -5.97 -8.98 -0.90
C SER A 61 -4.49 -9.08 -1.28
N SER A 62 -3.96 -8.10 -2.01
CA SER A 62 -2.53 -8.01 -2.35
C SER A 62 -1.60 -7.86 -1.14
N TRP A 63 -2.11 -7.50 0.04
CA TRP A 63 -1.32 -7.48 1.27
C TRP A 63 -1.05 -8.87 1.83
N GLY A 64 -1.86 -9.88 1.45
CA GLY A 64 -1.72 -11.26 1.93
C GLY A 64 -2.01 -11.40 3.42
N TYR A 65 -2.99 -10.66 3.94
CA TYR A 65 -3.43 -10.75 5.33
C TYR A 65 -4.90 -11.17 5.40
N GLU A 66 -5.24 -11.89 6.46
CA GLU A 66 -6.61 -12.22 6.82
C GLU A 66 -6.85 -12.04 8.32
N ILE A 67 -8.13 -11.96 8.70
CA ILE A 67 -8.54 -11.82 10.09
C ILE A 67 -9.23 -13.09 10.55
N VAL A 68 -8.58 -13.82 11.46
CA VAL A 68 -9.06 -15.07 12.05
C VAL A 68 -9.20 -14.86 13.55
N ASP A 69 -10.41 -15.03 14.08
CA ASP A 69 -10.72 -14.87 15.51
C ASP A 69 -10.20 -13.57 16.14
N GLY A 70 -10.22 -12.48 15.36
CA GLY A 70 -9.75 -11.16 15.80
C GLY A 70 -8.22 -10.99 15.75
N VAL A 71 -7.50 -11.91 15.12
CA VAL A 71 -6.05 -11.87 14.94
C VAL A 71 -5.71 -11.68 13.46
N VAL A 72 -4.71 -10.84 13.18
CA VAL A 72 -4.17 -10.67 11.83
C VAL A 72 -3.21 -11.81 11.53
N VAL A 73 -3.48 -12.57 10.47
CA VAL A 73 -2.70 -13.73 10.03
C VAL A 73 -2.23 -13.51 8.59
N GLU A 74 -1.03 -13.98 8.23
CA GLU A 74 -0.61 -13.99 6.82
C GLU A 74 -1.30 -15.13 6.07
N GLN A 75 -1.84 -14.84 4.89
CA GLN A 75 -2.35 -15.85 3.98
C GLN A 75 -1.17 -16.62 3.38
N ILE A 76 -1.14 -17.92 3.63
CA ILE A 76 -0.24 -18.86 3.00
C ILE A 76 -1.06 -19.53 1.89
N ASP A 77 -0.83 -19.12 0.64
CA ASP A 77 -1.31 -19.84 -0.54
C ASP A 77 -0.75 -21.27 -0.59
#